data_AF-A0A6P4FJV5-F1
#
_entry.id   AF-A0A6P4FJV5-F1
#
_cell.length_a   1.000
_cell.length_b   1.000
_cell.length_c   1.000
_cell.angle_alpha   90.00
_cell.angle_beta   90.00
_cell.angle_gamma   90.00
#
_symmetry.space_group_name_H-M   'P 1'
#
loop_
_entity.id
_entity.type
_entity.pdbx_description
1 polymer ?
#
loop_
_entity_poly.entity_id
_entity_poly.type
_entity_poly.pdbx_seq_one_letter_code
_entity_poly.pdbx_strand_id
1 'polypeptide(L)'
;PEHDDPSYRKCQELKMERWIQMHYQIKQREQALAIAQHRELFYWLSGFYLSAVYGCASYYQRVKRVSALAPLLPLTFVVGYYTDWAYGSKLHRIQAEANMIMEHEQELLHWPGGLPTVAGIDEARVETEMEKKMHPHHM
;
A
#
# COMPACT_ATOMS: atom_id res chain seq x y z
N PRO A 1 -7.23 -39.84 14.68
CA PRO A 1 -8.00 -39.66 13.43
C PRO A 1 -7.04 -39.79 12.25
N GLU A 2 -7.26 -40.81 11.42
CA GLU A 2 -6.39 -41.21 10.32
C GLU A 2 -6.24 -40.07 9.30
N HIS A 3 -5.03 -39.54 9.13
CA HIS A 3 -4.73 -38.40 8.25
C HIS A 3 -5.04 -38.73 6.76
N ASP A 4 -5.14 -40.01 6.42
CA ASP A 4 -5.36 -40.53 5.06
C ASP A 4 -6.83 -40.77 4.69
N ASP A 5 -7.78 -40.35 5.53
CA ASP A 5 -9.20 -40.44 5.19
C ASP A 5 -9.54 -39.45 4.04
N PRO A 6 -10.12 -39.90 2.91
CA PRO A 6 -10.44 -39.05 1.76
C PRO A 6 -11.39 -37.90 2.11
N SER A 7 -12.20 -38.04 3.17
CA SER A 7 -13.07 -36.99 3.69
C SER A 7 -12.29 -35.85 4.36
N TYR A 8 -11.20 -36.18 5.07
CA TYR A 8 -10.33 -35.21 5.73
C TYR A 8 -9.56 -34.35 4.71
N ARG A 9 -9.04 -34.97 3.65
CA ARG A 9 -8.34 -34.26 2.56
C ARG A 9 -9.25 -33.23 1.88
N LYS A 10 -10.48 -33.61 1.54
CA LYS A 10 -11.49 -32.67 1.00
C LYS A 10 -11.81 -31.53 1.95
N CYS A 11 -11.87 -31.79 3.26
CA CYS A 11 -12.08 -30.73 4.26
C CYS A 11 -10.90 -29.73 4.31
N GLN A 12 -9.66 -30.23 4.18
CA GLN A 12 -8.46 -29.38 4.12
C GLN A 12 -8.39 -28.55 2.84
N GLU A 13 -8.71 -29.16 1.68
CA GLU A 13 -8.79 -28.47 0.39
C GLU A 13 -9.82 -27.33 0.44
N LEU A 14 -11.04 -27.61 0.91
CA LEU A 14 -12.08 -26.59 1.06
C LEU A 14 -11.69 -25.45 2.02
N LYS A 15 -10.95 -25.76 3.09
CA LYS A 15 -10.43 -24.72 4.00
C LYS A 15 -9.39 -23.85 3.30
N MET A 16 -8.47 -24.46 2.53
CA MET A 16 -7.44 -23.75 1.78
C MET A 16 -8.04 -22.87 0.69
N GLU A 17 -9.00 -23.39 -0.09
CA GLU A 17 -9.70 -22.64 -1.14
C GLU A 17 -10.40 -21.39 -0.57
N ARG A 18 -11.12 -21.54 0.55
CA ARG A 18 -11.78 -20.42 1.23
C ARG A 18 -10.77 -19.41 1.76
N TRP A 19 -9.64 -19.88 2.29
CA TRP A 19 -8.58 -19.01 2.79
C TRP A 19 -7.97 -18.17 1.66
N ILE A 20 -7.65 -18.79 0.52
CA ILE A 20 -7.15 -18.10 -0.68
C ILE A 20 -8.18 -17.10 -1.19
N GLN A 21 -9.45 -17.50 -1.29
CA GLN A 21 -10.52 -16.62 -1.75
C GLN A 21 -10.70 -15.41 -0.85
N MET A 22 -10.64 -15.61 0.47
CA MET A 22 -10.75 -14.53 1.46
C MET A 22 -9.57 -13.56 1.34
N HIS A 23 -8.34 -14.06 1.20
CA HIS A 23 -7.15 -13.23 0.99
C HIS A 23 -7.24 -12.41 -0.30
N TYR A 24 -7.71 -13.05 -1.38
CA TYR A 24 -7.91 -12.37 -2.65
C TYR A 24 -8.92 -11.22 -2.52
N GLN A 25 -10.05 -11.45 -1.83
CA GLN A 25 -11.03 -10.39 -1.59
C GLN A 25 -10.49 -9.24 -0.73
N ILE A 26 -9.69 -9.55 0.30
CA ILE A 26 -9.03 -8.51 1.11
C ILE A 26 -8.09 -7.69 0.24
N LYS A 27 -7.25 -8.34 -0.57
CA LYS A 27 -6.31 -7.65 -1.47
C LYS A 27 -7.02 -6.76 -2.49
N GLN A 28 -8.12 -7.24 -3.07
CA GLN A 28 -8.95 -6.41 -3.95
C GLN A 28 -9.51 -5.18 -3.24
N ARG A 29 -10.00 -5.33 -2.00
CA ARG A 29 -10.51 -4.21 -1.20
C ARG A 29 -9.41 -3.21 -0.82
N GLU A 30 -8.24 -3.70 -0.43
CA GLU A 30 -7.06 -2.86 -0.15
C GLU A 30 -6.68 -2.02 -1.39
N GLN A 31 -6.63 -2.66 -2.57
CA GLN A 31 -6.34 -1.95 -3.83
C GLN A 31 -7.42 -0.92 -4.16
N ALA A 32 -8.71 -1.26 -4.00
CA ALA A 32 -9.81 -0.34 -4.23
C ALA A 32 -9.75 0.87 -3.28
N LEU A 33 -9.43 0.64 -2.00
CA LEU A 33 -9.29 1.68 -0.99
C LEU A 33 -8.11 2.60 -1.29
N ALA A 34 -6.96 2.06 -1.70
CA ALA A 34 -5.81 2.86 -2.14
C ALA A 34 -6.17 3.78 -3.32
N ILE A 35 -6.86 3.25 -4.33
CA ILE A 35 -7.33 4.06 -5.47
C ILE A 35 -8.30 5.16 -5.01
N ALA A 36 -9.22 4.82 -4.10
CA ALA A 36 -10.17 5.80 -3.55
C ALA A 36 -9.46 6.92 -2.77
N GLN A 37 -8.44 6.59 -1.97
CA GLN A 37 -7.62 7.57 -1.25
C GLN A 37 -6.90 8.53 -2.20
N HIS A 38 -6.29 8.03 -3.27
CA HIS A 38 -5.64 8.90 -4.26
C HIS A 38 -6.61 9.85 -4.95
N ARG A 39 -7.85 9.41 -5.21
CA ARG A 39 -8.91 10.27 -5.79
C ARG A 39 -9.38 11.34 -4.81
N GLU A 40 -9.57 11.00 -3.54
CA GLU A 40 -9.95 11.95 -2.50
C GLU A 40 -8.87 13.02 -2.33
N LEU A 41 -7.59 12.61 -2.26
CA LEU A 41 -6.46 13.53 -2.16
C LEU A 41 -6.40 14.47 -3.38
N PHE A 42 -6.65 13.97 -4.59
CA PHE A 42 -6.72 14.80 -5.79
C PHE A 42 -7.84 15.86 -5.68
N TYR A 43 -9.05 15.47 -5.22
CA TYR A 43 -10.13 16.44 -5.03
C TYR A 43 -9.78 17.51 -4.01
N TRP A 44 -9.21 17.12 -2.86
CA TRP A 44 -8.75 18.05 -1.84
C TRP A 44 -7.69 19.02 -2.38
N LEU A 45 -6.68 18.49 -3.07
CA LEU A 45 -5.61 19.29 -3.68
C LEU A 45 -6.13 20.21 -4.80
N SER A 46 -7.12 19.76 -5.58
CA SER A 46 -7.72 20.56 -6.65
C SER A 46 -8.46 21.79 -6.09
N GLY A 47 -9.13 21.66 -4.94
CA GLY A 47 -9.76 22.80 -4.26
C GLY A 47 -8.72 23.83 -3.80
N PHE A 48 -7.60 23.36 -3.25
CA PHE A 48 -6.48 24.23 -2.90
C PHE A 48 -5.88 24.92 -4.13
N TYR A 49 -5.68 24.19 -5.23
CA TYR A 49 -5.19 24.75 -6.48
C TYR A 49 -6.10 25.84 -7.04
N LEU A 50 -7.42 25.62 -7.07
CA LEU A 50 -8.39 26.63 -7.54
C LEU A 50 -8.38 27.89 -6.68
N SER A 51 -8.30 27.74 -5.35
CA SER A 51 -8.21 28.90 -4.45
C SER A 51 -6.88 29.66 -4.61
N ALA A 52 -5.76 28.96 -4.81
CA ALA A 52 -4.46 29.55 -5.11
C ALA A 52 -4.45 30.28 -6.46
N VAL A 53 -5.06 29.70 -7.51
CA VAL A 53 -5.23 30.34 -8.82
C VAL A 53 -6.03 31.62 -8.70
N TYR A 54 -7.15 31.61 -7.98
CA TYR A 54 -7.96 32.80 -7.75
C TYR A 54 -7.18 33.89 -7.00
N GLY A 55 -6.44 33.52 -5.94
CA GLY A 55 -5.59 34.44 -5.18
C GLY A 55 -4.49 35.08 -6.05
N CYS A 56 -3.78 34.25 -6.83
CA CYS A 56 -2.72 34.72 -7.73
C CYS A 56 -3.29 35.60 -8.86
N ALA A 57 -4.45 35.26 -9.42
CA ALA A 57 -5.12 36.07 -10.45
C ALA A 57 -5.53 37.45 -9.92
N SER A 58 -6.12 37.51 -8.71
CA SER A 58 -6.47 38.78 -8.07
C SER A 58 -5.22 39.63 -7.77
N TYR A 59 -4.13 39.00 -7.33
CA TYR A 59 -2.86 39.68 -7.09
C TYR A 59 -2.19 40.17 -8.37
N TYR A 60 -2.21 39.36 -9.43
CA TYR A 60 -1.71 39.73 -10.76
C TYR A 60 -2.46 40.94 -11.34
N GLN A 61 -3.77 41.02 -11.16
CA GLN A 61 -4.55 42.19 -11.61
C GLN A 61 -4.10 43.50 -10.95
N ARG A 62 -3.67 43.45 -9.68
CA ARG A 62 -3.17 44.64 -8.95
C ARG A 62 -1.75 45.02 -9.34
N VAL A 63 -0.84 44.04 -9.43
CA VAL A 63 0.60 44.30 -9.60
C VAL A 63 1.03 44.30 -11.08
N LYS A 64 0.27 43.63 -11.96
CA LYS A 64 0.54 43.42 -13.40
C LYS A 64 1.94 42.84 -13.71
N ARG A 65 2.55 42.14 -12.75
CA ARG A 65 3.85 41.46 -12.92
C ARG A 65 3.65 39.96 -13.04
N VAL A 66 4.26 39.35 -14.05
CA VAL A 66 4.20 37.89 -14.29
C VAL A 66 4.79 37.09 -13.12
N SER A 67 5.72 37.69 -12.35
CA SER A 67 6.26 37.08 -11.13
C SER A 67 5.19 36.76 -10.07
N ALA A 68 4.03 37.42 -10.11
CA ALA A 68 2.88 37.10 -9.26
C ALA A 68 2.32 35.67 -9.49
N LEU A 69 2.58 35.09 -10.67
CA LEU A 69 2.13 33.75 -11.04
C LEU A 69 3.21 32.68 -10.80
N ALA A 70 4.42 33.07 -10.38
CA ALA A 70 5.50 32.15 -10.07
C ALA A 70 5.11 30.97 -9.16
N PRO A 71 4.31 31.14 -8.08
CA PRO A 71 3.93 30.01 -7.22
C PRO A 71 2.94 29.04 -7.87
N LEU A 72 2.27 29.41 -8.97
CA LEU A 72 1.36 28.49 -9.66
C LEU A 72 2.11 27.38 -10.42
N LEU A 73 3.34 27.65 -10.88
CA LEU A 73 4.13 26.71 -11.67
C LEU A 73 4.53 25.43 -10.91
N PRO A 74 5.08 25.51 -9.67
CA PRO A 74 5.28 24.29 -8.88
C PRO A 74 3.95 23.64 -8.48
N LEU A 75 2.89 24.42 -8.23
CA LEU A 75 1.58 23.91 -7.83
C LEU A 75 0.90 23.12 -8.95
N THR A 76 0.97 23.60 -10.19
CA THR A 76 0.47 22.87 -11.37
C THR A 76 1.20 21.56 -11.58
N PHE A 77 2.52 21.54 -11.37
CA PHE A 77 3.31 20.32 -11.51
C PHE A 77 2.87 19.25 -10.51
N VAL A 78 2.67 19.64 -9.25
CA VAL A 78 2.19 18.73 -8.19
C VAL A 78 0.79 18.21 -8.52
N VAL A 79 -0.15 19.10 -8.87
CA VAL A 79 -1.52 18.70 -9.23
C VAL A 79 -1.53 17.78 -10.45
N GLY A 80 -0.74 18.08 -11.47
CA GLY A 80 -0.60 17.24 -12.67
C GLY A 80 -0.11 15.83 -12.34
N TYR A 81 0.88 15.71 -11.44
CA TYR A 81 1.36 14.42 -10.96
C TYR A 81 0.24 13.61 -10.28
N TYR A 82 -0.51 14.23 -9.36
CA TYR A 82 -1.61 13.55 -8.66
C TYR A 82 -2.78 13.22 -9.59
N THR A 83 -2.99 14.01 -10.65
CA THR A 83 -4.02 13.73 -11.66
C THR A 83 -3.68 12.44 -12.43
N ASP A 84 -2.43 12.33 -12.91
CA ASP A 84 -1.95 11.11 -13.60
C ASP A 84 -1.90 9.90 -12.64
N TRP A 85 -1.75 10.14 -11.33
CA TRP A 85 -1.82 9.07 -10.34
C TRP A 85 -3.25 8.59 -10.06
N ALA A 86 -4.22 9.50 -9.94
CA ALA A 86 -5.61 9.17 -9.59
C ALA A 86 -6.43 8.61 -10.76
N TYR A 87 -6.18 9.11 -11.98
CA TYR A 87 -6.96 8.78 -13.18
C TYR A 87 -6.11 8.27 -14.35
N GLY A 88 -4.81 8.53 -14.34
CA GLY A 88 -3.93 8.21 -15.44
C GLY A 88 -3.35 6.80 -15.40
N SER A 89 -2.40 6.57 -16.28
CA SER A 89 -1.74 5.27 -16.47
C SER A 89 -0.64 4.99 -15.44
N LYS A 90 -0.35 5.92 -14.54
CA LYS A 90 0.77 5.81 -13.59
C LYS A 90 0.67 4.56 -12.73
N LEU A 91 -0.53 4.21 -12.24
CA LEU A 91 -0.73 2.99 -11.45
C LEU A 91 -0.35 1.74 -12.27
N HIS A 92 -0.74 1.69 -13.54
CA HIS A 92 -0.41 0.58 -14.43
C HIS A 92 1.10 0.50 -14.71
N ARG A 93 1.77 1.64 -14.86
CA ARG A 93 3.24 1.68 -15.02
C ARG A 93 3.97 1.18 -13.78
N ILE A 94 3.54 1.60 -12.60
CA ILE A 94 4.10 1.13 -11.33
C ILE A 94 3.88 -0.38 -11.18
N GLN A 95 2.72 -0.90 -11.58
CA GLN A 95 2.45 -2.34 -11.59
C GLN A 95 3.36 -3.08 -12.56
N ALA A 96 3.59 -2.56 -13.77
CA ALA A 96 4.48 -3.15 -14.74
C ALA A 96 5.94 -3.18 -14.26
N GLU A 97 6.40 -2.07 -13.66
CA GLU A 97 7.73 -1.98 -13.06
C GLU A 97 7.89 -2.93 -11.86
N ALA A 98 6.88 -3.03 -11.00
CA ALA A 98 6.87 -4.00 -9.90
C ALA A 98 6.96 -5.45 -10.40
N ASN A 99 6.23 -5.81 -11.46
CA ASN A 99 6.33 -7.13 -12.07
C ASN A 99 7.72 -7.39 -12.65
N MET A 100 8.32 -6.39 -13.30
CA MET A 100 9.68 -6.48 -13.82
C MET A 100 10.69 -6.75 -12.70
N ILE A 101 10.59 -6.04 -11.57
CA ILE A 101 11.46 -6.24 -10.39
C ILE A 101 11.28 -7.65 -9.83
N MET A 102 10.05 -8.15 -9.72
CA MET A 102 9.77 -9.51 -9.23
C MET A 102 10.36 -10.61 -10.11
N GLU A 103 10.39 -10.39 -11.43
CA GLU A 103 10.90 -11.36 -12.40
C GLU A 103 12.43 -11.27 -12.59
N HIS A 104 12.99 -10.06 -12.64
CA HIS A 104 14.37 -9.82 -13.09
C HIS A 104 15.32 -9.39 -11.98
N GLU A 105 14.82 -8.87 -10.86
CA GLU A 105 15.63 -8.23 -9.80
C GLU A 105 15.31 -8.81 -8.42
N GLN A 106 15.21 -10.14 -8.31
CA GLN A 106 14.87 -10.84 -7.07
C GLN A 106 15.83 -10.57 -5.91
N GLU A 107 17.08 -10.19 -6.22
CA GLU A 107 18.08 -9.80 -5.24
C GLU A 107 17.68 -8.57 -4.41
N LEU A 108 16.88 -7.64 -4.97
CA LEU A 108 16.36 -6.47 -4.25
C LEU A 108 15.24 -6.83 -3.27
N LEU A 109 14.62 -8.00 -3.45
CA LEU A 109 13.46 -8.43 -2.67
C LEU A 109 13.84 -9.23 -1.42
N HIS A 110 15.13 -9.37 -1.14
CA HIS A 110 15.61 -10.07 0.04
C HIS A 110 15.22 -9.33 1.33
N TRP A 111 14.55 -10.03 2.24
CA TRP A 111 14.26 -9.46 3.55
C TRP A 111 15.55 -9.41 4.39
N PRO A 112 15.89 -8.26 5.01
CA PRO A 112 17.00 -8.22 5.95
C PRO A 112 16.68 -9.15 7.13
N GLY A 113 17.54 -10.15 7.36
CA GLY A 113 17.31 -11.19 8.37
C GLY A 113 16.73 -12.52 7.83
N GLY A 114 16.47 -12.61 6.53
CA GLY A 114 15.95 -13.83 5.91
C GLY A 114 14.47 -14.10 6.19
N LEU A 115 13.94 -15.18 5.63
CA LEU A 115 12.56 -15.59 5.90
C LEU A 115 12.49 -16.22 7.30
N PRO A 116 11.51 -15.84 8.16
CA PRO A 116 11.30 -16.51 9.43
C PRO A 116 10.98 -17.98 9.16
N THR A 117 11.89 -18.86 9.55
CA THR A 117 11.73 -20.30 9.43
C THR A 117 10.80 -20.83 10.51
N VAL A 118 10.11 -21.93 10.22
CA VAL A 118 9.25 -22.62 11.19
C VAL A 118 9.99 -22.93 12.50
N ALA A 119 11.28 -23.27 12.39
CA ALA A 119 12.16 -23.48 13.54
C ALA A 119 12.29 -22.22 14.41
N GLY A 120 12.48 -21.04 13.81
CA GLY A 120 12.54 -19.78 14.56
C GLY A 120 11.21 -19.40 15.20
N ILE A 121 10.09 -19.76 14.58
CA ILE A 121 8.75 -19.55 15.17
C ILE A 121 8.54 -20.46 16.38
N ASP A 122 8.94 -21.73 16.28
CA ASP A 122 8.81 -22.68 17.37
C ASP A 122 9.77 -22.37 18.51
N GLU A 123 10.99 -21.91 18.22
CA GLU A 123 11.94 -21.42 19.21
C GLU A 123 11.39 -20.21 19.96
N ALA A 124 10.83 -19.22 19.26
CA ALA A 124 10.20 -18.05 19.88
C ALA A 124 8.98 -18.43 20.74
N ARG A 125 8.20 -19.45 20.35
CA ARG A 125 7.10 -19.98 21.18
C ARG A 125 7.61 -20.61 22.47
N VAL A 126 8.66 -21.42 22.38
CA VAL A 126 9.28 -22.06 23.55
C VAL A 126 9.86 -21.00 24.48
N GLU A 127 10.51 -19.98 23.95
CA GLU A 127 11.09 -18.88 24.73
C GLU A 127 10.01 -18.08 25.46
N THR A 128 8.90 -17.76 24.79
CA THR A 128 7.73 -17.09 25.41
C THR A 128 7.12 -17.94 26.53
N GLU A 129 7.04 -19.26 26.35
CA GLU A 129 6.56 -20.18 27.38
C GLU A 129 7.54 -20.29 28.56
N MET A 130 8.85 -20.22 28.31
CA MET A 130 9.89 -20.23 29.34
C MET A 130 9.90 -18.92 30.15
N GLU A 131 9.80 -17.75 29.51
CA GLU A 131 9.68 -16.46 30.21
C GLU A 131 8.47 -16.43 31.14
N LYS A 132 7.32 -16.91 30.67
CA LYS A 132 6.10 -16.99 31.48
C LYS A 132 6.25 -17.92 32.69
N LYS A 133 7.08 -18.96 32.59
CA LYS A 133 7.41 -19.86 33.71
C LYS A 133 8.44 -19.27 34.67
N MET A 134 9.38 -18.44 34.18
CA MET A 134 10.43 -17.83 35.00
C MET A 134 9.96 -16.57 35.75
N HIS A 135 8.96 -15.85 35.24
CA HIS A 135 8.40 -14.66 35.89
C HIS A 135 6.87 -14.72 36.05
N PRO A 136 6.34 -15.56 36.96
CA PRO A 136 4.90 -15.76 37.12
C PRO A 136 4.13 -14.57 37.73
N HIS A 137 4.80 -13.48 38.17
CA HIS A 137 4.19 -12.43 38.99
C HIS A 137 4.33 -10.98 38.50
N HIS A 138 4.72 -10.73 37.25
CA HIS A 138 4.64 -9.38 36.67
C HIS A 138 3.47 -9.29 35.67
N MET A 139 2.28 -9.01 36.21
CA MET A 139 1.21 -8.26 35.53
C MET A 139 1.13 -6.88 36.16
#